data_AF-A0AAV3SQ77-F1
#
_entry.id   AF-A0AAV3SQ77-F1
#
_cell.length_a   1.000
_cell.length_b   1.000
_cell.length_c   1.000
_cell.angle_alpha   90.00
_cell.angle_beta   90.00
_cell.angle_gamma   90.00
#
_symmetry.space_group_name_H-M   'P 1'
#
loop_
_entity.id
_entity.type
_entity.pdbx_description
1 polymer ?
#
loop_
_entity_poly.entity_id
_entity_poly.type
_entity_poly.pdbx_seq_one_letter_code
_entity_poly.pdbx_strand_id
1 'polypeptide(L)'
;MGAFTSVEAERSVSVNTAGDANANLKFSSGNDFVTSNNWNQLTVDLGGPSNSEGGRGFNRNAASVIPEVFAITNQGEDDIELSIEYSGKGRVVSDVDNADLEWSEGVYFELADEENGTLAPGQYTTVDVAVVEQNGNSVSGGTLTINADQL
;
A
#
# COMPACT_ATOMS: atom_id res chain seq x y z
N MET A 1 -12.99 36.91 0.52
CA MET A 1 -12.61 35.84 -0.42
C MET A 1 -11.59 34.97 0.27
N GLY A 2 -12.07 33.95 1.01
CA GLY A 2 -11.19 32.92 1.59
C GLY A 2 -11.14 31.80 0.57
N ALA A 3 -10.08 31.76 -0.23
CA ALA A 3 -9.81 30.59 -1.03
C ALA A 3 -9.69 29.41 -0.07
N PHE A 4 -10.48 28.37 -0.28
CA PHE A 4 -10.15 27.05 0.22
C PHE A 4 -8.78 26.76 -0.37
N THR A 5 -7.71 26.96 0.41
CA THR A 5 -6.47 26.24 0.19
C THR A 5 -6.87 24.80 0.45
N SER A 6 -7.31 24.11 -0.60
CA SER A 6 -7.53 22.68 -0.54
C SER A 6 -6.21 22.14 -0.06
N VAL A 7 -6.18 21.63 1.16
CA VAL A 7 -5.05 20.84 1.62
C VAL A 7 -5.10 19.64 0.70
N GLU A 8 -4.33 19.68 -0.38
CA GLU A 8 -3.92 18.49 -1.11
C GLU A 8 -3.06 17.74 -0.10
N ALA A 9 -3.72 17.02 0.81
CA ALA A 9 -3.04 16.03 1.62
C ALA A 9 -2.28 15.17 0.61
N GLU A 10 -0.97 15.02 0.76
CA GLU A 10 -0.20 14.07 -0.05
C GLU A 10 -0.82 12.69 0.21
N ARG A 11 -1.69 12.24 -0.71
CA ARG A 11 -2.39 10.95 -0.68
C ARG A 11 -1.51 9.84 -1.27
N SER A 12 -0.22 10.08 -1.39
CA SER A 12 0.72 9.13 -1.95
C SER A 12 1.36 8.32 -0.83
N VAL A 13 1.36 7.01 -0.98
CA VAL A 13 2.17 6.11 -0.16
C VAL A 13 3.42 5.77 -0.95
N SER A 14 4.58 6.14 -0.42
CA SER A 14 5.86 5.71 -0.96
C SER A 14 6.20 4.32 -0.43
N VAL A 15 6.49 3.39 -1.32
CA VAL A 15 6.93 2.04 -0.99
C VAL A 15 8.45 1.97 -1.16
N ASN A 16 9.13 1.61 -0.09
CA ASN A 16 10.58 1.49 -0.03
C ASN A 16 10.98 0.06 0.36
N THR A 17 12.16 -0.37 -0.04
CA THR A 17 12.79 -1.59 0.48
C THR A 17 13.81 -1.28 1.56
N ALA A 18 13.86 -2.13 2.58
CA ALA A 18 14.92 -2.22 3.56
C ALA A 18 15.48 -3.65 3.57
N GLY A 19 16.79 -3.81 3.79
CA GLY A 19 17.45 -5.12 3.75
C GLY A 19 17.77 -5.65 2.34
N ASP A 20 17.10 -5.14 1.29
CA ASP A 20 17.31 -5.59 -0.09
C ASP A 20 18.49 -4.91 -0.81
N ALA A 21 19.70 -5.06 -0.27
CA ALA A 21 20.91 -4.42 -0.82
C ALA A 21 21.26 -4.91 -2.24
N ASN A 22 20.81 -6.11 -2.60
CA ASN A 22 21.09 -6.75 -3.89
C ASN A 22 19.98 -6.57 -4.93
N ALA A 23 18.91 -5.83 -4.62
CA ALA A 23 17.73 -5.68 -5.47
C ALA A 23 17.08 -7.03 -5.85
N ASN A 24 17.01 -7.95 -4.89
CA ASN A 24 16.39 -9.26 -4.97
C ASN A 24 14.85 -9.20 -4.84
N LEU A 25 14.26 -8.04 -4.55
CA LEU A 25 12.82 -7.85 -4.62
C LEU A 25 12.42 -7.22 -5.94
N LYS A 26 11.39 -7.79 -6.57
CA LYS A 26 10.72 -7.21 -7.72
C LYS A 26 9.31 -6.79 -7.36
N PHE A 27 8.99 -5.54 -7.65
CA PHE A 27 7.64 -5.02 -7.57
C PHE A 27 6.94 -5.09 -8.91
N SER A 28 5.66 -5.49 -8.89
CA SER A 28 4.79 -5.47 -10.06
C SER A 28 3.40 -5.05 -9.64
N SER A 29 2.76 -4.20 -10.43
CA SER A 29 1.36 -3.84 -10.21
C SER A 29 0.66 -3.72 -11.56
N GLY A 30 -0.55 -4.27 -11.64
CA GLY A 30 -1.51 -3.99 -12.71
C GLY A 30 -2.65 -3.09 -12.24
N ASN A 31 -2.53 -2.51 -11.04
CA ASN A 31 -3.58 -1.79 -10.36
C ASN A 31 -3.49 -0.28 -10.67
N ASP A 32 -4.61 0.34 -11.00
CA ASP A 32 -4.67 1.76 -11.41
C ASP A 32 -4.28 2.73 -10.28
N PHE A 33 -4.19 2.25 -9.04
CA PHE A 33 -3.74 3.03 -7.88
C PHE A 33 -2.21 3.08 -7.77
N VAL A 34 -1.44 2.47 -8.69
CA VAL A 34 0.03 2.53 -8.69
C VAL A 34 0.53 3.42 -9.83
N THR A 35 1.18 4.54 -9.48
CA THR A 35 1.57 5.59 -10.45
C THR A 35 3.06 5.61 -10.79
N SER A 36 3.89 4.93 -9.99
CA SER A 36 5.30 4.70 -10.30
C SER A 36 5.65 3.25 -10.00
N ASN A 37 6.29 2.57 -10.96
CA ASN A 37 6.85 1.24 -10.81
C ASN A 37 8.23 1.22 -11.47
N ASN A 38 9.22 1.85 -10.82
CA ASN A 38 10.61 1.59 -11.12
C ASN A 38 11.09 0.51 -10.15
N TRP A 39 12.02 -0.34 -10.56
CA TRP A 39 12.32 -1.62 -9.91
C TRP A 39 12.58 -1.56 -8.38
N ASN A 40 12.93 -0.38 -7.85
CA ASN A 40 13.23 -0.13 -6.44
C ASN A 40 12.33 0.92 -5.77
N GLN A 41 11.37 1.51 -6.47
CA GLN A 41 10.48 2.54 -5.93
C GLN A 41 9.08 2.40 -6.52
N LEU A 42 8.11 2.09 -5.65
CA LEU A 42 6.70 2.01 -6.00
C LEU A 42 5.93 3.13 -5.26
N THR A 43 4.96 3.75 -5.93
CA THR A 43 4.11 4.76 -5.32
C THR A 43 2.65 4.40 -5.51
N VAL A 44 1.92 4.25 -4.40
CA VAL A 44 0.48 4.04 -4.38
C VAL A 44 -0.21 5.40 -4.23
N ASP A 45 -1.06 5.77 -5.18
CA ASP A 45 -1.87 6.97 -5.15
C ASP A 45 -3.26 6.68 -4.58
N LEU A 46 -3.46 7.02 -3.30
CA LEU A 46 -4.74 6.91 -2.61
C LEU A 46 -5.75 7.98 -3.07
N GLY A 47 -5.34 8.91 -3.93
CA GLY A 47 -6.24 9.77 -4.70
C GLY A 47 -6.96 9.02 -5.82
N GLY A 48 -6.50 7.81 -6.15
CA GLY A 48 -7.08 6.92 -7.16
C GLY A 48 -7.05 7.48 -8.60
N PRO A 49 -7.26 6.61 -9.60
CA PRO A 49 -7.50 7.05 -10.97
C PRO A 49 -8.77 7.91 -11.04
N SER A 50 -8.77 8.93 -11.89
CA SER A 50 -10.01 9.67 -12.17
C SER A 50 -11.02 8.74 -12.81
N ASN A 51 -12.25 8.68 -12.28
CA ASN A 51 -13.35 8.06 -13.01
C ASN A 51 -13.71 8.92 -14.25
N SER A 52 -14.51 8.35 -15.16
CA SER A 52 -14.96 9.01 -16.40
C SER A 52 -15.73 10.31 -16.18
N GLU A 53 -16.16 10.58 -14.94
CA GLU A 53 -16.92 11.76 -14.53
C GLU A 53 -16.04 12.78 -13.76
N GLY A 54 -14.72 12.56 -13.68
CA GLY A 54 -13.78 13.46 -13.01
C GLY A 54 -13.69 13.29 -11.49
N GLY A 55 -14.38 12.30 -10.92
CA GLY A 55 -14.30 11.94 -9.51
C GLY A 55 -12.97 11.26 -9.18
N ARG A 56 -12.35 11.68 -8.07
CA ARG A 56 -11.08 11.16 -7.55
C ARG A 56 -11.23 10.86 -6.05
N GLY A 57 -10.53 9.83 -5.60
CA GLY A 57 -10.40 9.44 -4.20
C GLY A 57 -11.45 8.44 -3.74
N PHE A 58 -11.39 8.12 -2.45
CA PHE A 58 -12.33 7.23 -1.79
C PHE A 58 -13.63 7.95 -1.41
N ASN A 59 -14.66 7.18 -1.12
CA ASN A 59 -15.93 7.72 -0.64
C ASN A 59 -15.73 8.30 0.77
N ARG A 60 -16.23 9.51 0.98
CA ARG A 60 -16.27 10.13 2.31
C ARG A 60 -17.11 9.26 3.26
N ASN A 61 -16.62 9.06 4.47
CA ASN A 61 -17.30 8.24 5.48
C ASN A 61 -17.54 6.82 4.96
N ALA A 62 -16.51 6.22 4.39
CA ALA A 62 -16.50 4.83 3.95
C ALA A 62 -15.15 4.16 4.30
N ALA A 63 -15.20 2.84 4.44
CA ALA A 63 -14.04 1.98 4.31
C ALA A 63 -14.03 1.39 2.90
N SER A 64 -12.89 1.41 2.24
CA SER A 64 -12.70 0.88 0.89
C SER A 64 -11.52 -0.07 0.89
N VAL A 65 -11.73 -1.29 0.41
CA VAL A 65 -10.70 -2.31 0.26
C VAL A 65 -10.29 -2.39 -1.20
N ILE A 66 -8.98 -2.42 -1.44
CA ILE A 66 -8.35 -2.55 -2.74
C ILE A 66 -7.46 -3.79 -2.65
N PRO A 67 -7.91 -4.92 -3.22
CA PRO A 67 -7.11 -6.13 -3.21
C PRO A 67 -5.97 -6.02 -4.23
N GLU A 68 -4.90 -6.76 -3.96
CA GLU A 68 -3.76 -7.00 -4.85
C GLU A 68 -3.20 -5.71 -5.48
N VAL A 69 -2.98 -4.67 -4.65
CA VAL A 69 -2.50 -3.37 -5.12
C VAL A 69 -1.15 -3.51 -5.83
N PHE A 70 -0.26 -4.33 -5.28
CA PHE A 70 0.97 -4.73 -5.94
C PHE A 70 1.44 -6.09 -5.44
N ALA A 71 2.26 -6.76 -6.25
CA ALA A 71 2.94 -8.00 -5.93
C ALA A 71 4.41 -7.75 -5.61
N ILE A 72 4.94 -8.55 -4.69
CA ILE A 72 6.34 -8.60 -4.27
C ILE A 72 6.86 -9.99 -4.63
N THR A 73 7.85 -10.06 -5.52
CA THR A 73 8.46 -11.34 -5.95
C THR A 73 9.89 -11.43 -5.43
N ASN A 74 10.27 -12.58 -4.86
CA ASN A 74 11.66 -12.91 -4.60
C ASN A 74 12.32 -13.31 -5.93
N GLN A 75 13.24 -12.48 -6.44
CA GLN A 75 14.04 -12.77 -7.63
C GLN A 75 15.49 -13.16 -7.31
N GLY A 76 15.81 -13.34 -6.02
CA GLY A 76 17.08 -13.85 -5.54
C GLY A 76 17.23 -15.36 -5.72
N GLU A 77 18.36 -15.89 -5.23
CA GLU A 77 18.69 -17.32 -5.29
C GLU A 77 18.36 -18.08 -4.00
N ASP A 78 18.10 -17.36 -2.90
CA ASP A 78 17.81 -17.91 -1.57
C ASP A 78 16.40 -17.54 -1.12
N ASP A 79 15.88 -18.30 -0.14
CA ASP A 79 14.62 -17.98 0.54
C ASP A 79 14.78 -16.70 1.37
N ILE A 80 13.71 -15.90 1.42
CA ILE A 80 13.67 -14.66 2.21
C ILE A 80 12.51 -14.68 3.20
N GLU A 81 12.71 -14.06 4.36
CA GLU A 81 11.62 -13.67 5.25
C GLU A 81 11.21 -12.22 4.93
N LEU A 82 9.95 -12.04 4.59
CA LEU A 82 9.33 -10.80 4.17
C LEU A 82 8.44 -10.26 5.29
N SER A 83 8.61 -8.98 5.61
CA SER A 83 7.68 -8.26 6.47
C SER A 83 7.44 -6.86 5.96
N ILE A 84 6.31 -6.27 6.32
CA ILE A 84 5.97 -4.88 5.97
C ILE A 84 5.75 -4.04 7.21
N GLU A 85 6.15 -2.77 7.14
CA GLU A 85 5.90 -1.77 8.16
C GLU A 85 5.33 -0.51 7.53
N TYR A 86 4.34 0.11 8.16
CA TYR A 86 3.75 1.35 7.66
C TYR A 86 3.93 2.50 8.64
N SER A 87 4.49 3.61 8.13
CA SER A 87 4.62 4.88 8.83
C SER A 87 3.67 5.90 8.21
N GLY A 88 2.53 6.13 8.88
CA GLY A 88 1.50 7.06 8.46
C GLY A 88 0.30 7.00 9.40
N LYS A 89 -0.87 7.50 8.97
CA LYS A 89 -2.12 7.25 9.68
C LYS A 89 -2.66 5.87 9.31
N GLY A 90 -2.79 4.97 10.26
CA GLY A 90 -3.20 3.58 10.06
C GLY A 90 -2.10 2.62 10.49
N ARG A 91 -2.08 1.39 9.96
CA ARG A 91 -1.10 0.34 10.34
C ARG A 91 -1.20 -0.88 9.43
N VAL A 92 -0.23 -1.79 9.54
CA VAL A 92 -0.33 -3.15 9.02
C VAL A 92 -1.30 -3.96 9.89
N VAL A 93 -2.15 -4.77 9.26
CA VAL A 93 -3.15 -5.65 9.90
C VAL A 93 -3.08 -7.04 9.28
N SER A 94 -3.74 -8.00 9.94
CA SER A 94 -3.80 -9.39 9.49
C SER A 94 -4.93 -9.69 8.51
N ASP A 95 -5.84 -8.74 8.31
CA ASP A 95 -7.02 -8.88 7.46
C ASP A 95 -7.57 -7.47 7.20
N VAL A 96 -7.53 -7.00 5.95
CA VAL A 96 -8.14 -5.72 5.53
C VAL A 96 -9.59 -5.87 5.07
N ASP A 97 -10.09 -7.08 4.82
CA ASP A 97 -11.48 -7.31 4.39
C ASP A 97 -12.48 -6.92 5.48
N ASN A 98 -12.06 -6.97 6.74
CA ASN A 98 -12.87 -6.50 7.88
C ASN A 98 -12.72 -4.99 8.16
N ALA A 99 -12.18 -4.21 7.22
CA ALA A 99 -12.08 -2.76 7.37
C ALA A 99 -13.46 -2.09 7.31
N ASP A 100 -13.78 -1.32 8.35
CA ASP A 100 -15.06 -0.62 8.47
C ASP A 100 -14.90 0.75 9.18
N LEU A 101 -16.01 1.45 9.44
CA LEU A 101 -15.99 2.79 10.03
C LEU A 101 -15.72 2.81 11.54
N GLU A 102 -15.73 1.67 12.22
CA GLU A 102 -15.28 1.53 13.60
C GLU A 102 -13.74 1.61 13.70
N TRP A 103 -13.03 1.38 12.61
CA TRP A 103 -11.58 1.60 12.54
C TRP A 103 -11.27 3.09 12.56
N SER A 104 -10.05 3.44 12.96
CA SER A 104 -9.62 4.84 12.91
C SER A 104 -9.44 5.29 11.46
N GLU A 105 -9.60 6.60 11.19
CA GLU A 105 -9.23 7.16 9.90
C GLU A 105 -7.76 6.86 9.57
N GLY A 106 -7.51 6.26 8.41
CA GLY A 106 -6.16 5.85 8.01
C GLY A 106 -6.11 4.86 6.83
N VAL A 107 -4.88 4.42 6.57
CA VAL A 107 -4.49 3.47 5.52
C VAL A 107 -3.97 2.20 6.19
N TYR A 108 -4.51 1.08 5.77
CA TYR A 108 -4.24 -0.23 6.34
C TYR A 108 -3.70 -1.15 5.26
N PHE A 109 -2.74 -1.98 5.62
CA PHE A 109 -2.06 -2.88 4.70
C PHE A 109 -2.11 -4.30 5.24
N GLU A 110 -2.23 -5.25 4.32
CA GLU A 110 -2.14 -6.68 4.58
C GLU A 110 -1.20 -7.30 3.55
N LEU A 111 -0.40 -8.28 3.98
CA LEU A 111 0.25 -9.22 3.09
C LEU A 111 -0.70 -10.40 2.91
N ALA A 112 -1.06 -10.73 1.67
CA ALA A 112 -2.03 -11.80 1.38
C ALA A 112 -1.51 -13.22 1.69
N ASP A 113 -0.23 -13.35 2.06
CA ASP A 113 0.36 -14.66 2.36
C ASP A 113 0.22 -15.02 3.84
N GLU A 114 -0.46 -16.14 4.11
CA GLU A 114 -0.63 -16.70 5.46
C GLU A 114 0.60 -17.50 5.93
N GLU A 115 1.61 -17.75 5.08
CA GLU A 115 2.80 -18.54 5.38
C GLU A 115 3.95 -17.69 5.97
N ASN A 116 3.63 -16.91 7.01
CA ASN A 116 4.62 -16.20 7.84
C ASN A 116 5.63 -15.31 7.07
N GLY A 117 5.30 -14.89 5.84
CA GLY A 117 6.17 -14.03 5.05
C GLY A 117 7.39 -14.72 4.44
N THR A 118 7.52 -16.05 4.44
CA THR A 118 8.66 -16.68 3.73
C THR A 118 8.39 -16.80 2.23
N LEU A 119 9.33 -16.34 1.39
CA LEU A 119 9.24 -16.45 -0.07
C LEU A 119 10.47 -17.17 -0.64
N ALA A 120 10.26 -18.32 -1.28
CA ALA A 120 11.31 -19.01 -2.04
C ALA A 120 11.62 -18.28 -3.37
N PRO A 121 12.78 -18.56 -4.00
CA PRO A 121 13.13 -18.02 -5.32
C PRO A 121 12.01 -18.19 -6.36
N GLY A 122 11.58 -17.08 -6.95
CA GLY A 122 10.52 -17.01 -7.95
C GLY A 122 9.09 -17.00 -7.40
N GLN A 123 8.89 -17.17 -6.09
CA GLN A 123 7.57 -16.98 -5.46
C GLN A 123 7.24 -15.51 -5.26
N TYR A 124 5.95 -15.22 -5.14
CA TYR A 124 5.45 -13.88 -4.89
C TYR A 124 4.29 -13.88 -3.90
N THR A 125 4.11 -12.76 -3.23
CA THR A 125 2.91 -12.41 -2.44
C THR A 125 2.34 -11.09 -2.94
N THR A 126 1.12 -10.75 -2.53
CA THR A 126 0.45 -9.49 -2.84
C THR A 126 0.22 -8.66 -1.59
N VAL A 127 0.11 -7.35 -1.79
CA VAL A 127 -0.25 -6.40 -0.74
C VAL A 127 -1.63 -5.83 -1.02
N ASP A 128 -2.50 -5.98 -0.04
CA ASP A 128 -3.87 -5.47 -0.05
C ASP A 128 -3.94 -4.20 0.79
N VAL A 129 -4.83 -3.28 0.41
CA VAL A 129 -4.94 -1.96 1.04
C VAL A 129 -6.37 -1.64 1.41
N ALA A 130 -6.61 -1.27 2.66
CA ALA A 130 -7.86 -0.63 3.06
C ALA A 130 -7.65 0.85 3.38
N VAL A 131 -8.60 1.67 2.97
CA VAL A 131 -8.64 3.11 3.29
C VAL A 131 -9.93 3.41 4.02
N VAL A 132 -9.81 3.97 5.23
CA VAL A 132 -10.92 4.41 6.05
C VAL A 132 -10.92 5.93 6.09
N GLU A 133 -11.89 6.56 5.42
CA GLU A 133 -12.09 8.01 5.46
C GLU A 133 -13.25 8.37 6.39
N GLN A 134 -13.02 9.27 7.35
CA GLN A 134 -14.06 9.72 8.27
C GLN A 134 -14.26 11.24 8.19
N ASN A 135 -15.46 11.71 8.53
CA ASN A 135 -15.76 13.14 8.72
C ASN A 135 -15.48 14.05 7.51
N GLY A 136 -15.26 13.48 6.32
CA GLY A 136 -14.97 14.22 5.09
C GLY A 136 -13.55 14.77 5.00
N ASN A 137 -12.66 14.37 5.91
CA ASN A 137 -11.24 14.58 5.75
C ASN A 137 -10.66 13.46 4.90
N SER A 138 -9.69 13.81 4.06
CA SER A 138 -8.97 12.80 3.32
C SER A 138 -7.79 12.30 4.09
N VAL A 139 -7.58 11.00 4.01
CA VAL A 139 -6.41 10.34 4.56
C VAL A 139 -5.14 10.90 3.90
N SER A 140 -4.14 11.22 4.72
CA SER A 140 -2.78 11.44 4.22
C SER A 140 -2.13 10.08 3.99
N GLY A 141 -1.29 10.00 2.95
CA GLY A 141 -0.44 8.85 2.73
C GLY A 141 0.69 8.74 3.77
N GLY A 142 1.76 8.05 3.40
CA GLY A 142 2.86 7.72 4.31
C GLY A 142 3.95 6.92 3.61
N THR A 143 4.71 6.16 4.39
CA THR A 143 5.75 5.27 3.85
C THR A 143 5.47 3.84 4.25
N LEU A 144 5.38 2.95 3.27
CA LEU A 144 5.37 1.51 3.46
C LEU A 144 6.80 1.00 3.23
N THR A 145 7.36 0.34 4.23
CA THR A 145 8.70 -0.27 4.17
C THR A 145 8.53 -1.77 4.03
N ILE A 146 9.14 -2.33 3.00
CA ILE A 146 9.23 -3.77 2.76
C ILE A 146 10.60 -4.24 3.28
N ASN A 147 10.62 -5.09 4.30
CA ASN A 147 11.84 -5.71 4.80
C ASN A 147 11.97 -7.10 4.21
N ALA A 148 13.15 -7.43 3.73
CA ALA A 148 13.51 -8.76 3.25
C ALA A 148 14.84 -9.17 3.86
N ASP A 149 14.81 -10.25 4.65
CA ASP A 149 15.98 -10.84 5.29
C ASP A 149 16.24 -12.23 4.71
N GLN A 150 17.48 -12.50 4.28
CA GLN A 150 17.86 -13.82 3.78
C GLN A 150 17.94 -14.82 4.94
N LEU A 151 17.47 -16.05 4.72
CA LEU A 151 17.50 -17.15 5.70
C LEU A 151 18.82 -17.93 5.71
#